data_AF-A0A538AT10-F1
#
_entry.id   AF-A0A538AT10-F1
#
_cell.length_a   1.000
_cell.length_b   1.000
_cell.length_c   1.000
_cell.angle_alpha   90.00
_cell.angle_beta   90.00
_cell.angle_gamma   90.00
#
_symmetry.space_group_name_H-M   'P 1'
#
loop_
_entity.id
_entity.type
_entity.pdbx_description
1 polymer ?
#
loop_
_entity_poly.entity_id
_entity_poly.type
_entity_poly.pdbx_seq_one_letter_code
_entity_poly.pdbx_strand_id
1 'polypeptide(L)'
;MNPAESAAAAFAVAGAVGSVELHPTGHINDAYLVATERERYLLQRLNPAVFADPDAVMANVVVVTDHLRAKGEPTLTLVDTVNGAPCWRDSNGAVWRMYRYIEDAHPLAVQTAADAALLGRTFGRFHRLLADLDPAHLRESLPGFHAPARRVAQLTSAANADEHGRLGDARDLVDELLTLGTAIGVDEALAGL
;
A
#
# COMPACT_ATOMS: atom_id res chain seq x y z
N MET A 1 -9.15 -6.18 25.36
CA MET A 1 -9.26 -5.12 24.35
C MET A 1 -8.74 -5.69 23.05
N ASN A 2 -9.49 -5.57 21.96
CA ASN A 2 -9.03 -5.98 20.63
C ASN A 2 -7.76 -5.16 20.28
N PRO A 3 -6.74 -5.74 19.60
CA PRO A 3 -5.60 -4.96 19.12
C PRO A 3 -5.99 -3.69 18.35
N ALA A 4 -7.06 -3.74 17.55
CA ALA A 4 -7.56 -2.57 16.81
C ALA A 4 -8.16 -1.48 17.72
N GLU A 5 -8.88 -1.86 18.78
CA GLU A 5 -9.39 -0.89 19.78
C GLU A 5 -8.24 -0.23 20.55
N SER A 6 -7.23 -1.04 20.92
CA SER A 6 -6.04 -0.55 21.62
C SER A 6 -5.25 0.42 20.75
N ALA A 7 -5.11 0.08 19.47
CA ALA A 7 -4.48 0.96 18.49
C ALA A 7 -5.29 2.24 18.29
N ALA A 8 -6.62 2.17 18.14
CA ALA A 8 -7.47 3.34 17.98
C ALA A 8 -7.33 4.33 19.16
N ALA A 9 -7.24 3.83 20.39
CA ALA A 9 -7.04 4.65 21.58
C ALA A 9 -5.65 5.33 21.66
N ALA A 10 -4.67 4.85 20.89
CA ALA A 10 -3.34 5.43 20.85
C ALA A 10 -3.21 6.63 19.90
N PHE A 11 -4.24 6.92 19.07
CA PHE A 11 -4.27 8.02 18.11
C PHE A 11 -5.02 9.24 18.63
N ALA A 12 -4.55 10.43 18.25
CA ALA A 12 -5.13 11.72 18.63
C ALA A 12 -6.37 12.05 17.80
N VAL A 13 -7.44 11.27 17.98
CA VAL A 13 -8.72 11.45 17.27
C VAL A 13 -9.57 12.57 17.88
N ALA A 14 -10.35 13.24 17.05
CA ALA A 14 -11.32 14.24 17.49
C ALA A 14 -12.61 13.57 18.01
N GLY A 15 -12.79 13.58 19.33
CA GLY A 15 -13.97 13.02 20.00
C GLY A 15 -13.75 11.62 20.57
N ALA A 16 -14.74 11.09 21.28
CA ALA A 16 -14.68 9.73 21.82
C ALA A 16 -14.84 8.70 20.69
N VAL A 17 -14.05 7.61 20.74
CA VAL A 17 -14.19 6.46 19.83
C VAL A 17 -15.49 5.75 20.14
N GLY A 18 -16.40 5.70 19.15
CA GLY A 18 -17.69 5.05 19.24
C GLY A 18 -17.67 3.61 18.72
N SER A 19 -17.03 3.37 17.56
CA SER A 19 -16.85 2.01 17.02
C SER A 19 -15.52 1.82 16.30
N VAL A 20 -15.08 0.56 16.25
CA VAL A 20 -13.91 0.08 15.50
C VAL A 20 -14.32 -1.18 14.76
N GLU A 21 -14.57 -1.05 13.46
CA GLU A 21 -15.17 -2.09 12.64
C GLU A 21 -14.21 -2.52 11.53
N LEU A 22 -14.20 -3.81 11.18
CA LEU A 22 -13.37 -4.29 10.08
C LEU A 22 -13.80 -3.65 8.76
N HIS A 23 -12.84 -3.09 8.03
CA HIS A 23 -13.07 -2.50 6.72
C HIS A 23 -12.84 -3.55 5.63
N PRO A 24 -13.81 -3.84 4.75
CA PRO A 24 -13.79 -5.01 3.87
C PRO A 24 -12.79 -4.95 2.72
N THR A 25 -12.15 -3.79 2.46
CA THR A 25 -11.40 -3.54 1.21
C THR A 25 -9.87 -3.65 1.31
N GLY A 26 -9.33 -4.41 2.26
CA GLY A 26 -7.87 -4.57 2.44
C GLY A 26 -7.36 -5.97 2.07
N HIS A 27 -6.66 -6.12 0.94
CA HIS A 27 -5.97 -7.38 0.57
C HIS A 27 -4.56 -7.52 1.17
N ILE A 28 -3.97 -6.41 1.64
CA ILE A 28 -2.57 -6.37 2.09
C ILE A 28 -2.51 -6.14 3.60
N ASN A 29 -3.02 -4.99 4.05
CA ASN A 29 -3.06 -4.59 5.46
C ASN A 29 -4.44 -4.89 6.04
N ASP A 30 -4.51 -5.20 7.34
CA ASP A 30 -5.79 -5.19 8.04
C ASP A 30 -6.25 -3.74 8.15
N ALA A 31 -7.50 -3.50 7.77
CA ALA A 31 -8.08 -2.16 7.74
C ALA A 31 -9.32 -2.13 8.62
N TYR A 32 -9.49 -1.04 9.38
CA TYR A 32 -10.61 -0.83 10.26
C TYR A 32 -11.15 0.58 10.09
N LEU A 33 -12.48 0.71 10.04
CA LEU A 33 -13.16 1.98 10.15
C LEU A 33 -13.32 2.32 11.63
N VAL A 34 -12.76 3.46 12.04
CA VAL A 34 -12.93 3.99 13.39
C VAL A 34 -13.88 5.18 13.30
N ALA A 35 -15.04 5.07 13.94
CA ALA A 35 -16.02 6.14 14.02
C ALA A 35 -15.94 6.83 15.39
N THR A 36 -15.91 8.15 15.37
CA THR A 36 -16.09 9.00 16.56
C THR A 36 -17.40 9.77 16.44
N GLU A 37 -17.76 10.52 17.49
CA GLU A 37 -18.91 11.44 17.44
C GLU A 37 -18.77 12.57 16.40
N ARG A 38 -17.56 12.82 15.89
CA ARG A 38 -17.26 13.95 15.00
C ARG A 38 -16.82 13.52 13.61
N GLU A 39 -15.91 12.56 13.56
CA GLU A 39 -15.20 12.17 12.33
C GLU A 39 -15.00 10.66 12.22
N ARG A 40 -14.69 10.21 11.00
CA ARG A 40 -14.28 8.84 10.71
C ARG A 40 -12.80 8.78 10.36
N TYR A 41 -12.19 7.64 10.66
CA TYR A 41 -10.78 7.37 10.40
C TYR A 41 -10.59 5.99 9.82
N LEU A 42 -9.54 5.84 9.01
CA LEU A 42 -9.07 4.54 8.54
C LEU A 42 -7.85 4.14 9.38
N LEU A 43 -8.04 3.18 10.28
CA LEU A 43 -6.95 2.56 11.04
C LEU A 43 -6.43 1.34 10.26
N GLN A 44 -5.12 1.20 10.16
CA GLN A 44 -4.50 0.06 9.47
C GLN A 44 -3.39 -0.56 10.30
N ARG A 45 -3.37 -1.90 10.36
CA ARG A 45 -2.21 -2.68 10.80
C ARG A 45 -1.39 -3.05 9.57
N LEU A 46 -0.13 -2.60 9.52
CA LEU A 46 0.76 -2.94 8.42
C LEU A 46 1.06 -4.44 8.45
N ASN A 47 1.03 -5.09 7.29
CA ASN A 47 1.31 -6.51 7.18
C ASN A 47 2.82 -6.77 7.15
N PRO A 48 3.40 -7.37 8.21
CA PRO A 48 4.85 -7.59 8.28
C PRO A 48 5.35 -8.67 7.32
N ALA A 49 4.46 -9.55 6.81
CA ALA A 49 4.82 -10.55 5.81
C ALA A 49 5.03 -9.93 4.41
N VAL A 50 4.41 -8.78 4.15
CA VAL A 50 4.60 -8.01 2.91
C VAL A 50 5.64 -6.93 3.10
N PHE A 51 5.55 -6.16 4.19
CA PHE A 51 6.44 -5.05 4.49
C PHE A 51 7.36 -5.41 5.67
N ALA A 52 8.51 -6.02 5.36
CA ALA A 52 9.51 -6.39 6.36
C ALA A 52 10.09 -5.16 7.11
N ASP A 53 10.14 -4.00 6.44
CA ASP A 53 10.49 -2.71 7.04
C ASP A 53 9.27 -1.76 7.03
N PRO A 54 8.40 -1.82 8.04
CA PRO A 54 7.27 -0.91 8.16
C PRO A 54 7.68 0.53 8.46
N ASP A 55 8.90 0.77 8.98
CA ASP A 55 9.39 2.13 9.22
C ASP A 55 9.74 2.82 7.89
N ALA A 56 10.30 2.09 6.93
CA ALA A 56 10.47 2.60 5.57
C ALA A 56 9.13 2.98 4.92
N VAL A 57 8.09 2.16 5.12
CA VAL A 57 6.73 2.49 4.65
C VAL A 57 6.24 3.79 5.26
N MET A 58 6.36 3.95 6.59
CA MET A 58 5.88 5.16 7.26
C MET A 58 6.70 6.41 6.91
N ALA A 59 8.02 6.29 6.81
CA ALA A 59 8.88 7.39 6.36
C ALA A 59 8.47 7.89 4.97
N ASN A 60 8.23 6.98 4.02
CA ASN A 60 7.79 7.35 2.67
C ASN A 60 6.41 8.00 2.66
N VAL A 61 5.45 7.50 3.46
CA VAL A 61 4.12 8.10 3.57
C VAL A 61 4.23 9.54 4.06
N VAL A 62 5.02 9.79 5.12
CA VAL A 62 5.22 11.15 5.65
C VAL A 62 5.82 12.05 4.57
N VAL A 63 6.93 11.65 3.96
CA VAL A 63 7.61 12.41 2.90
C VAL A 63 6.67 12.76 1.74
N VAL A 64 5.93 11.79 1.21
CA VAL A 64 5.03 12.00 0.06
C VAL A 64 3.84 12.88 0.44
N THR A 65 3.21 12.62 1.58
CA THR A 65 2.03 13.40 2.01
C THR A 65 2.39 14.84 2.37
N ASP A 66 3.54 15.07 2.99
CA ASP A 66 4.04 16.42 3.30
C ASP A 66 4.40 17.19 2.03
N HIS A 67 5.06 16.55 1.06
CA HIS A 67 5.39 17.16 -0.23
C HIS A 67 4.14 17.60 -1.00
N LEU A 68 3.12 16.76 -1.05
CA LEU A 68 1.84 17.09 -1.69
C LEU A 68 1.10 18.19 -0.95
N ARG A 69 1.09 18.15 0.40
CA ARG A 69 0.45 19.19 1.22
C ARG A 69 1.11 20.55 1.05
N ALA A 70 2.43 20.61 0.95
CA ALA A 70 3.17 21.86 0.68
C ALA A 70 2.81 22.49 -0.67
N LYS A 71 2.34 21.68 -1.63
CA LYS A 71 1.82 22.14 -2.93
C LYS A 71 0.32 22.47 -2.92
N GLY A 72 -0.35 22.34 -1.78
CA GLY A 72 -1.79 22.55 -1.64
C GLY A 72 -2.64 21.45 -2.29
N GLU A 73 -2.07 20.27 -2.52
CA GLU A 73 -2.78 19.15 -3.14
C GLU A 73 -3.51 18.29 -2.08
N PRO A 74 -4.73 17.81 -2.38
CA PRO A 74 -5.40 16.85 -1.51
C PRO A 74 -4.61 15.55 -1.47
N THR A 75 -4.39 15.02 -0.27
CA THR A 75 -3.62 13.79 -0.03
C THR A 75 -4.11 13.12 1.25
N LEU A 76 -3.58 11.93 1.54
CA LEU A 76 -3.84 11.25 2.80
C LEU A 76 -3.40 12.14 3.98
N THR A 77 -4.26 12.24 4.99
CA THR A 77 -3.96 12.99 6.21
C THR A 77 -3.70 12.01 7.33
N LEU A 78 -2.44 11.84 7.71
CA LEU A 78 -2.07 11.05 8.88
C LEU A 78 -2.67 11.67 10.13
N VAL A 79 -3.13 10.80 11.03
CA VAL A 79 -3.46 11.15 12.41
C VAL A 79 -2.30 10.70 13.26
N ASP A 80 -1.68 11.63 13.96
CA ASP A 80 -0.60 11.31 14.88
C ASP A 80 -1.12 10.56 16.10
N THR A 81 -0.23 9.81 16.72
CA THR A 81 -0.46 9.25 18.04
C THR A 81 -0.65 10.35 19.08
N VAL A 82 -1.20 10.01 20.24
CA VAL A 82 -1.29 10.93 21.40
C VAL A 82 0.07 11.52 21.82
N ASN A 83 1.17 10.89 21.42
CA ASN A 83 2.55 11.33 21.68
C ASN A 83 3.20 12.04 20.48
N GLY A 84 2.45 12.32 19.40
CA GLY A 84 2.93 13.03 18.22
C GLY A 84 3.74 12.21 17.21
N ALA A 85 3.78 10.87 17.34
CA ALA A 85 4.40 10.00 16.35
C ALA A 85 3.41 9.64 15.22
N PRO A 86 3.86 9.45 13.96
CA PRO A 86 2.98 9.17 12.81
C PRO A 86 2.42 7.75 12.77
N CYS A 87 2.91 6.86 13.64
CA CYS A 87 2.47 5.48 13.77
C CYS A 87 2.59 5.02 15.23
N TRP A 88 1.84 3.96 15.56
CA TRP A 88 1.89 3.31 16.86
C TRP A 88 2.38 1.86 16.73
N ARG A 89 3.06 1.34 17.76
CA ARG A 89 3.52 -0.05 17.81
C ARG A 89 2.84 -0.76 18.97
N ASP A 90 2.23 -1.91 18.69
CA ASP A 90 1.65 -2.73 19.75
C ASP A 90 2.71 -3.56 20.49
N SER A 91 2.30 -4.26 21.54
CA SER A 91 3.18 -5.10 22.36
C SER A 91 3.81 -6.27 21.62
N ASN A 92 3.29 -6.63 20.44
CA ASN A 92 3.82 -7.68 19.58
C ASN A 92 4.72 -7.10 18.47
N GLY A 93 4.95 -5.78 18.46
CA GLY A 93 5.76 -5.09 17.49
C GLY A 93 5.05 -4.77 16.17
N ALA A 94 3.75 -5.05 16.04
CA ALA A 94 3.01 -4.70 14.83
C ALA A 94 2.86 -3.17 14.73
N VAL A 95 3.04 -2.64 13.51
CA VAL A 95 2.95 -1.20 13.24
C VAL A 95 1.54 -0.85 12.80
N TRP A 96 0.97 0.16 13.44
CA TRP A 96 -0.35 0.70 13.17
C TRP A 96 -0.24 2.14 12.70
N ARG A 97 -1.06 2.52 11.72
CA ARG A 97 -1.18 3.91 11.25
C ARG A 97 -2.66 4.28 11.14
N MET A 98 -2.95 5.57 11.21
CA MET A 98 -4.30 6.08 11.05
C MET A 98 -4.34 7.25 10.07
N TYR A 99 -5.36 7.27 9.23
CA TYR A 99 -5.68 8.41 8.36
C TYR A 99 -7.04 8.98 8.71
N ARG A 100 -7.24 10.28 8.51
CA ARG A 100 -8.61 10.82 8.39
C ARG A 100 -9.29 10.12 7.21
N TYR A 101 -10.53 9.71 7.40
CA TYR A 101 -11.27 9.01 6.35
C TYR A 101 -11.62 10.00 5.23
N ILE A 102 -11.42 9.59 3.98
CA ILE A 102 -11.80 10.40 2.82
C ILE A 102 -13.27 10.11 2.53
N GLU A 103 -14.10 11.11 2.82
CA GLU A 103 -15.54 11.03 2.58
C GLU A 103 -15.88 11.12 1.10
N ASP A 104 -17.01 10.52 0.71
CA ASP A 104 -17.58 10.55 -0.63
C ASP A 104 -16.67 10.03 -1.76
N ALA A 105 -15.61 9.30 -1.41
CA ALA A 105 -14.72 8.64 -2.36
C ALA A 105 -15.24 7.23 -2.72
N HIS A 106 -15.28 6.93 -4.02
CA HIS A 106 -15.69 5.64 -4.54
C HIS A 106 -14.60 5.09 -5.47
N PRO A 107 -14.23 3.81 -5.37
CA PRO A 107 -13.33 3.19 -6.32
C PRO A 107 -13.90 3.30 -7.74
N LEU A 108 -13.09 3.78 -8.69
CA LEU A 108 -13.45 3.79 -10.09
C LEU A 108 -13.14 2.43 -10.70
N ALA A 109 -14.18 1.66 -11.04
CA ALA A 109 -14.02 0.51 -11.92
C ALA A 109 -13.87 1.00 -13.37
N VAL A 110 -12.74 0.69 -14.01
CA VAL A 110 -12.51 1.10 -15.40
C VAL A 110 -13.35 0.23 -16.33
N GLN A 111 -14.39 0.81 -16.92
CA GLN A 111 -15.29 0.10 -17.83
C GLN A 111 -15.31 0.73 -19.23
N THR A 112 -14.85 1.97 -19.36
CA THR A 112 -14.86 2.73 -20.62
C THR A 112 -13.50 3.37 -20.92
N ALA A 113 -13.29 3.77 -22.18
CA ALA A 113 -12.12 4.54 -22.57
C ALA A 113 -12.04 5.90 -21.84
N ALA A 114 -13.19 6.49 -21.47
CA ALA A 114 -13.23 7.71 -20.69
C ALA A 114 -12.70 7.50 -19.26
N ASP A 115 -13.05 6.38 -18.63
CA ASP A 115 -12.51 6.00 -17.31
C ASP A 115 -11.00 5.78 -17.38
N ALA A 116 -10.53 5.06 -18.42
CA ALA A 116 -9.10 4.84 -18.64
C ALA A 116 -8.35 6.17 -18.85
N ALA A 117 -8.93 7.11 -19.60
CA ALA A 117 -8.36 8.44 -19.80
C ALA A 117 -8.36 9.28 -18.51
N LEU A 118 -9.40 9.16 -17.68
CA LEU A 118 -9.44 9.80 -16.36
C LEU A 118 -8.34 9.23 -15.45
N LEU A 119 -8.21 7.91 -15.39
CA LEU A 119 -7.17 7.23 -14.62
C LEU A 119 -5.77 7.66 -15.05
N GLY A 120 -5.51 7.68 -16.37
CA GLY A 120 -4.23 8.12 -16.93
C GLY A 120 -3.90 9.57 -16.59
N ARG A 121 -4.88 10.48 -16.65
CA ARG A 121 -4.68 11.88 -16.21
C ARG A 121 -4.37 11.98 -14.73
N THR A 122 -5.05 11.21 -13.89
CA THR A 122 -4.83 11.22 -12.43
C THR A 122 -3.43 10.73 -12.07
N PHE A 123 -2.98 9.59 -12.62
CA PHE A 123 -1.61 9.10 -12.38
C PHE A 123 -0.54 10.01 -12.99
N GLY A 124 -0.77 10.54 -14.19
CA GLY A 124 0.15 11.49 -14.81
C GLY A 124 0.30 12.78 -14.01
N ARG A 125 -0.79 13.28 -13.42
CA ARG A 125 -0.74 14.40 -12.46
C ARG A 125 0.06 14.02 -11.22
N PHE A 126 -0.21 12.86 -10.63
CA PHE A 126 0.52 12.38 -9.45
C PHE A 126 2.03 12.31 -9.69
N HIS A 127 2.47 11.72 -10.80
CA HIS A 127 3.89 11.69 -11.17
C HIS A 127 4.48 13.09 -11.32
N ARG A 128 3.75 14.03 -11.95
CA ARG A 128 4.22 15.42 -12.10
C ARG A 128 4.35 16.14 -10.75
N LEU A 129 3.45 15.87 -9.81
CA LEU A 129 3.48 16.45 -8.47
C LEU A 129 4.66 15.95 -7.64
N LEU A 130 5.17 14.75 -7.94
CA LEU A 130 6.33 14.14 -7.27
C LEU A 130 7.65 14.31 -8.05
N ALA A 131 7.62 14.87 -9.26
CA ALA A 131 8.79 14.91 -10.13
C ALA A 131 9.97 15.73 -9.56
N ASP A 132 9.70 16.64 -8.62
CA ASP A 132 10.68 17.45 -7.91
C ASP A 132 10.95 16.98 -6.47
N LEU A 133 10.40 15.83 -6.06
CA LEU A 133 10.75 15.20 -4.79
C LEU A 133 12.10 14.50 -4.95
N ASP A 134 13.08 14.85 -4.10
CA ASP A 134 14.37 14.19 -4.07
C ASP A 134 14.20 12.70 -3.69
N PRO A 135 14.56 11.75 -4.59
CA PRO A 135 14.40 10.33 -4.33
C PRO A 135 15.25 9.82 -3.16
N ALA A 136 16.31 10.55 -2.75
CA ALA A 136 17.11 10.18 -1.58
C ALA A 136 16.32 10.23 -0.26
N HIS A 137 15.18 10.91 -0.23
CA HIS A 137 14.26 10.91 0.93
C HIS A 137 13.32 9.71 0.97
N LEU A 138 13.28 8.90 -0.10
CA LEU A 138 12.46 7.69 -0.16
C LEU A 138 13.32 6.45 0.11
N ARG A 139 12.72 5.49 0.82
CA ARG A 139 13.34 4.20 1.15
C ARG A 139 12.68 3.09 0.35
N GLU A 140 13.44 2.12 -0.14
CA GLU A 140 12.86 0.96 -0.79
C GLU A 140 12.14 0.07 0.25
N SER A 141 10.81 0.14 0.29
CA SER A 141 10.01 -0.61 1.27
C SER A 141 9.71 -2.05 0.87
N LEU A 142 9.88 -2.37 -0.42
CA LEU A 142 9.64 -3.71 -0.96
C LEU A 142 10.66 -4.01 -2.07
N PRO A 143 11.85 -4.52 -1.71
CA PRO A 143 12.92 -4.70 -2.68
C PRO A 143 12.55 -5.55 -3.88
N GLY A 144 12.86 -5.07 -5.09
CA GLY A 144 12.57 -5.76 -6.34
C GLY A 144 11.07 -5.91 -6.63
N PHE A 145 10.23 -5.02 -6.11
CA PHE A 145 8.78 -5.07 -6.34
C PHE A 145 8.43 -5.10 -7.83
N HIS A 146 9.10 -4.23 -8.61
CA HIS A 146 8.99 -4.12 -10.07
C HIS A 146 10.17 -4.78 -10.81
N ALA A 147 10.64 -5.95 -10.35
CA ALA A 147 11.68 -6.73 -11.04
C ALA A 147 11.06 -7.95 -11.75
N PRO A 148 10.69 -7.86 -13.06
CA PRO A 148 10.03 -8.95 -13.76
C PRO A 148 10.82 -10.26 -13.74
N ALA A 149 12.15 -10.21 -13.91
CA ALA A 149 13.00 -11.40 -13.85
C ALA A 149 12.86 -12.16 -12.52
N ARG A 150 12.77 -11.43 -11.41
CA ARG A 150 12.53 -12.04 -10.09
C ARG A 150 11.14 -12.67 -10.00
N ARG A 151 10.12 -12.04 -10.60
CA ARG A 151 8.75 -12.60 -10.63
C ARG A 151 8.68 -13.88 -11.46
N VAL A 152 9.35 -13.91 -12.60
CA VAL A 152 9.48 -15.12 -13.43
C VAL A 152 10.17 -16.23 -12.67
N ALA A 153 11.30 -15.95 -12.00
CA ALA A 153 11.99 -16.94 -11.18
C ALA A 153 11.12 -17.47 -10.02
N GLN A 154 10.33 -16.61 -9.38
CA GLN A 154 9.35 -17.02 -8.36
C GLN A 154 8.27 -17.94 -8.93
N LEU A 155 7.73 -17.63 -10.11
CA LEU A 155 6.78 -18.48 -10.81
C LEU A 155 7.39 -19.84 -11.16
N THR A 156 8.60 -19.87 -11.72
CA THR A 156 9.32 -21.12 -12.04
C THR A 156 9.52 -21.97 -10.79
N SER A 157 9.96 -21.37 -9.68
CA SER A 157 10.16 -22.09 -8.43
C SER A 157 8.85 -22.68 -7.88
N ALA A 158 7.76 -21.91 -7.91
CA ALA A 158 6.46 -22.36 -7.43
C ALA A 158 5.90 -23.50 -8.30
N ALA A 159 6.04 -23.39 -9.63
CA ALA A 159 5.62 -24.43 -10.57
C ALA A 159 6.43 -25.72 -10.40
N ASN A 160 7.74 -25.63 -10.16
CA ASN A 160 8.58 -26.81 -9.94
C ASN A 160 8.29 -27.49 -8.60
N ALA A 161 7.97 -26.73 -7.56
CA ALA A 161 7.64 -27.28 -6.25
C ALA A 161 6.25 -27.94 -6.23
N ASP A 162 5.28 -27.34 -6.91
CA ASP A 162 3.88 -27.80 -7.01
C ASP A 162 3.32 -28.32 -5.68
N GLU A 163 3.55 -27.58 -4.58
CA GLU A 163 3.32 -28.03 -3.20
C GLU A 163 1.87 -28.47 -2.92
N HIS A 164 0.94 -28.09 -3.78
CA HIS A 164 -0.48 -28.41 -3.67
C HIS A 164 -1.04 -29.18 -4.87
N GLY A 165 -0.21 -29.63 -5.81
CA GLY A 165 -0.64 -30.41 -6.97
C GLY A 165 -1.57 -29.64 -7.91
N ARG A 166 -1.41 -28.32 -8.02
CA ARG A 166 -2.29 -27.42 -8.79
C ARG A 166 -1.73 -27.07 -10.15
N LEU A 167 -0.48 -27.42 -10.43
CA LEU A 167 0.15 -27.08 -11.71
C LEU A 167 -0.62 -27.65 -12.90
N GLY A 168 -1.18 -28.85 -12.78
CA GLY A 168 -1.97 -29.48 -13.85
C GLY A 168 -3.13 -28.62 -14.34
N ASP A 169 -3.82 -27.93 -13.43
CA ASP A 169 -4.99 -27.11 -13.75
C ASP A 169 -4.64 -25.76 -14.39
N ALA A 170 -3.38 -25.33 -14.28
CA ALA A 170 -2.90 -24.02 -14.74
C ALA A 170 -1.72 -24.11 -15.71
N ARG A 171 -1.38 -25.31 -16.22
CA ARG A 171 -0.14 -25.58 -16.95
C ARG A 171 0.05 -24.65 -18.14
N ASP A 172 -1.00 -24.52 -18.97
CA ASP A 172 -0.95 -23.71 -20.19
C ASP A 172 -0.64 -22.24 -19.88
N LEU A 173 -1.29 -21.67 -18.85
CA LEU A 173 -1.05 -20.29 -18.41
C LEU A 173 0.36 -20.11 -17.83
N VAL A 174 0.85 -21.08 -17.07
CA VAL A 174 2.22 -21.05 -16.52
C VAL A 174 3.24 -21.07 -17.65
N ASP A 175 3.08 -21.95 -18.63
CA ASP A 175 4.00 -22.08 -19.76
C ASP A 175 3.97 -20.81 -20.66
N GLU A 176 2.80 -20.21 -20.87
CA GLU A 176 2.66 -18.93 -21.57
C GLU A 176 3.41 -17.80 -20.84
N LEU A 177 3.20 -17.65 -19.53
CA LEU A 177 3.85 -16.62 -18.71
C LEU A 177 5.36 -16.80 -18.63
N LEU A 178 5.85 -18.04 -18.53
CA LEU A 178 7.28 -18.33 -18.56
C LEU A 178 7.89 -18.01 -19.93
N THR A 179 7.19 -18.33 -21.02
CA THR A 179 7.61 -17.98 -22.38
C THR A 179 7.70 -16.47 -22.55
N LEU A 180 6.68 -15.71 -22.17
CA LEU A 180 6.70 -14.25 -22.16
C LEU A 180 7.83 -13.70 -21.27
N GLY A 181 8.05 -14.33 -20.11
CA GLY A 181 9.13 -13.99 -19.19
C GLY A 181 10.52 -14.07 -19.82
N THR A 182 10.77 -15.02 -20.73
CA THR A 182 12.05 -15.10 -21.45
C THR A 182 12.31 -13.90 -22.35
N ALA A 183 11.26 -13.29 -22.93
CA ALA A 183 11.40 -12.08 -23.76
C ALA A 183 11.71 -10.83 -22.93
N ILE A 184 11.26 -10.80 -21.67
CA ILE A 184 11.51 -9.69 -20.74
C ILE A 184 12.91 -9.82 -20.08
N GLY A 185 13.45 -11.04 -20.01
CA GLY A 185 14.76 -11.35 -19.43
C GLY A 185 15.99 -10.96 -20.28
N VAL A 186 15.82 -10.19 -21.36
CA VAL A 186 16.92 -9.76 -22.26
C VAL A 186 17.26 -8.27 -22.15
N ASP A 187 16.56 -7.47 -21.33
CA ASP A 187 16.88 -6.04 -21.20
C ASP A 187 17.62 -5.72 -19.88
N GLU A 188 18.95 -5.65 -20.00
CA GLU A 188 19.84 -4.91 -19.11
C GLU A 188 19.47 -3.40 -19.00
N ALA A 189 18.49 -2.92 -19.79
CA ALA A 189 18.11 -1.52 -19.90
C ALA A 189 17.47 -0.87 -18.66
N LEU A 190 17.14 -1.63 -17.62
CA LEU A 190 16.65 -1.08 -16.34
C LEU A 190 17.63 -1.26 -15.17
N ALA A 191 18.81 -1.83 -15.40
CA ALA A 191 19.84 -1.98 -14.36
C ALA A 191 20.64 -0.69 -14.11
N GLY A 192 20.35 0.39 -14.84
CA GLY A 192 21.08 1.66 -14.82
C GLY A 192 20.25 2.93 -14.63
N LEU A 193 18.99 2.81 -14.17
CA LEU A 193 18.21 3.93 -13.62
C LEU A 193 18.14 3.80 -12.09
#